data_AF-A0A2I0NE98-F1
#
_entry.id   AF-A0A2I0NE98-F1
#
_cell.length_a   1.000
_cell.length_b   1.000
_cell.length_c   1.000
_cell.angle_alpha   90.00
_cell.angle_beta   90.00
_cell.angle_gamma   90.00
#
_symmetry.space_group_name_H-M   'P 1'
#
loop_
_entity.id
_entity.type
_entity.pdbx_description
1 polymer ?
#
loop_
_entity_poly.entity_id
_entity_poly.type
_entity_poly.pdbx_seq_one_letter_code
_entity_poly.pdbx_strand_id
1 'polypeptide(L)'
;MKLLMLVRNDREDPRNIGFFKKFSAQLKTFQKEYQIDSWFLYSKGGTLMLEEIKTGVAYQEKVFFSSWTKNLFFYHEAWKSIKKISPDVIYIRYKISEPLFLYFLRKLRQEHIKIILEF
;
A
#
# COMPACT_ATOMS: atom_id res chain seq x y z
N MET A 1 -12.80 -1.03 11.96
CA MET A 1 -11.35 -1.27 11.82
C MET A 1 -10.93 -0.84 10.42
N LYS A 2 -9.78 -0.18 10.30
CA LYS A 2 -9.23 0.34 9.06
C LYS A 2 -7.96 -0.42 8.67
N LEU A 3 -7.94 -0.98 7.47
CA LEU A 3 -6.82 -1.72 6.92
C LEU A 3 -6.24 -0.97 5.72
N LEU A 4 -4.95 -0.68 5.76
CA LEU A 4 -4.22 -0.18 4.60
C LEU A 4 -3.27 -1.27 4.08
N MET A 5 -3.46 -1.68 2.84
CA MET A 5 -2.54 -2.57 2.15
C MET A 5 -1.54 -1.78 1.32
N LEU A 6 -0.25 -2.03 1.54
CA LEU A 6 0.87 -1.39 0.83
C LEU A 6 1.56 -2.40 -0.09
N VAL A 7 1.58 -2.09 -1.39
CA VAL A 7 2.28 -2.87 -2.42
C VAL A 7 3.17 -1.93 -3.24
N ARG A 8 4.47 -2.26 -3.36
CA ARG A 8 5.39 -1.49 -4.21
C ARG A 8 5.30 -1.84 -5.69
N ASN A 9 4.84 -3.05 -6.02
CA ASN A 9 4.80 -3.53 -7.40
C ASN A 9 3.98 -2.58 -8.30
N ASP A 10 4.34 -2.54 -9.57
CA ASP A 10 3.60 -1.78 -10.57
C ASP A 10 2.52 -2.66 -11.21
N ARG A 11 1.29 -2.17 -11.23
CA ARG A 11 0.13 -2.85 -11.80
C ARG A 11 0.23 -3.05 -13.30
N GLU A 12 0.93 -2.17 -14.00
CA GLU A 12 1.11 -2.24 -15.46
C GLU A 12 2.29 -3.13 -15.88
N ASP A 13 3.13 -3.55 -14.93
CA ASP A 13 4.17 -4.54 -15.21
C ASP A 13 3.50 -5.90 -15.51
N PRO A 14 3.72 -6.49 -16.70
CA PRO A 14 3.07 -7.73 -17.12
C PRO A 14 3.40 -8.92 -16.21
N ARG A 15 4.49 -8.85 -15.43
CA ARG A 15 4.84 -9.87 -14.44
C ARG A 15 3.88 -9.88 -13.22
N ASN A 16 3.00 -8.89 -13.10
CA ASN A 16 2.08 -8.71 -11.97
C ASN A 16 0.60 -8.96 -12.31
N ILE A 17 0.27 -9.50 -13.49
CA ILE A 17 -1.12 -9.68 -14.00
C ILE A 17 -2.00 -10.53 -13.05
N GLY A 18 -1.45 -11.50 -12.33
CA GLY A 18 -2.16 -12.28 -11.30
C GLY A 18 -2.05 -11.72 -9.87
N PHE A 19 -1.03 -10.89 -9.63
CA PHE A 19 -0.70 -10.37 -8.31
C PHE A 19 -1.80 -9.43 -7.81
N PHE A 20 -2.13 -8.39 -8.60
CA PHE A 20 -3.12 -7.39 -8.21
C PHE A 20 -4.53 -7.94 -8.08
N LYS A 21 -4.91 -8.90 -8.94
CA LYS A 21 -6.21 -9.58 -8.87
C LYS A 21 -6.38 -10.29 -7.53
N LYS A 22 -5.33 -10.98 -7.04
CA LYS A 22 -5.35 -11.67 -5.74
C LYS A 22 -5.58 -10.70 -4.58
N PHE A 23 -4.83 -9.59 -4.51
CA PHE A 23 -4.96 -8.64 -3.40
C PHE A 23 -6.27 -7.88 -3.42
N SER A 24 -6.72 -7.46 -4.61
CA SER A 24 -8.03 -6.83 -4.74
C SER A 24 -9.15 -7.77 -4.27
N ALA A 25 -9.08 -9.06 -4.60
CA ALA A 25 -10.03 -10.05 -4.09
C ALA A 25 -9.96 -10.19 -2.57
N GLN A 26 -8.76 -10.29 -2.00
CA GLN A 26 -8.55 -10.40 -0.56
C GLN A 26 -9.10 -9.18 0.21
N LEU A 27 -8.82 -7.97 -0.25
CA LEU A 27 -9.35 -6.74 0.35
C LEU A 27 -10.87 -6.65 0.23
N LYS A 28 -11.44 -7.10 -0.90
CA LYS A 28 -12.89 -7.20 -1.06
C LYS A 28 -13.51 -8.19 -0.06
N THR A 29 -12.85 -9.31 0.21
CA THR A 29 -13.28 -10.25 1.26
C THR A 29 -13.20 -9.61 2.65
N PHE A 30 -12.11 -8.91 2.98
CA PHE A 30 -12.01 -8.16 4.25
C PHE A 30 -13.12 -7.12 4.40
N GLN A 31 -13.44 -6.38 3.34
CA GLN A 31 -14.53 -5.40 3.36
C GLN A 31 -15.91 -6.07 3.51
N LYS A 32 -16.17 -7.16 2.76
CA LYS A 32 -17.51 -7.77 2.70
C LYS A 32 -17.83 -8.68 3.87
N GLU A 33 -16.91 -9.57 4.23
CA GLU A 33 -17.16 -10.59 5.26
C GLU A 33 -16.84 -10.10 6.66
N TYR A 34 -15.80 -9.26 6.78
CA TYR A 34 -15.32 -8.79 8.08
C TYR A 34 -15.67 -7.32 8.35
N GLN A 35 -16.36 -6.65 7.43
CA GLN A 35 -16.74 -5.23 7.53
C GLN A 35 -15.55 -4.30 7.83
N ILE A 36 -14.38 -4.62 7.27
CA ILE A 36 -13.14 -3.85 7.46
C ILE A 36 -13.03 -2.80 6.37
N ASP A 37 -12.98 -1.53 6.75
CA ASP A 37 -12.72 -0.46 5.80
C ASP A 37 -11.30 -0.60 5.25
N SER A 38 -11.23 -0.88 3.95
CA SER A 38 -10.01 -1.35 3.30
C SER A 38 -9.52 -0.36 2.24
N TRP A 39 -8.23 -0.04 2.29
CA TRP A 39 -7.54 0.81 1.32
C TRP A 39 -6.38 0.07 0.69
N PHE A 40 -6.10 0.38 -0.58
CA PHE A 40 -5.02 -0.22 -1.33
C PHE A 40 -4.10 0.85 -1.93
N LEU A 41 -2.85 0.87 -1.49
CA LEU A 41 -1.80 1.73 -2.05
C LEU A 41 -0.89 0.92 -2.97
N TYR A 42 -0.80 1.33 -4.24
CA TYR A 42 0.00 0.64 -5.25
C TYR A 42 0.53 1.55 -6.36
N SER A 43 1.53 1.08 -7.11
CA SER A 43 2.04 1.77 -8.31
C SER A 43 1.25 1.33 -9.55
N LYS A 44 0.94 2.25 -10.46
CA LYS A 44 0.34 2.01 -11.78
C LYS A 44 1.01 2.93 -12.79
N GLY A 45 1.81 2.39 -13.70
CA GLY A 45 2.46 3.19 -14.76
C GLY A 45 3.37 4.28 -14.21
N GLY A 46 4.09 4.01 -13.11
CA GLY A 46 4.91 5.02 -12.44
C GLY A 46 4.14 6.04 -11.59
N THR A 47 2.83 5.85 -11.41
CA THR A 47 1.99 6.69 -10.55
C THR A 47 1.58 5.94 -9.30
N LEU A 48 1.64 6.58 -8.13
CA LEU A 48 1.09 6.00 -6.89
C LEU A 48 -0.41 6.26 -6.82
N MET A 49 -1.17 5.19 -6.64
CA MET A 49 -2.61 5.17 -6.53
C MET A 49 -3.01 4.74 -5.13
N LEU A 50 -3.94 5.48 -4.52
CA LEU A 50 -4.64 5.08 -3.30
C LEU A 50 -6.09 4.77 -3.65
N GLU A 51 -6.49 3.51 -3.53
CA GLU A 51 -7.84 3.04 -3.83
C GLU A 51 -8.61 2.73 -2.55
N GLU A 52 -9.81 3.28 -2.41
CA GLU A 52 -10.78 2.86 -1.39
C GLU A 52 -11.61 1.70 -1.92
N ILE A 53 -11.54 0.54 -1.26
CA ILE A 53 -12.11 -0.70 -1.79
C ILE A 53 -13.64 -0.70 -1.71
N LYS A 54 -14.21 -0.01 -0.72
CA LYS A 54 -15.66 0.12 -0.53
C LYS A 54 -16.34 0.84 -1.70
N THR A 55 -15.74 1.95 -2.14
CA THR A 55 -16.30 2.82 -3.19
C THR A 55 -15.73 2.50 -4.56
N GLY A 56 -14.57 1.83 -4.63
CA GLY A 56 -13.81 1.62 -5.86
C GLY A 56 -13.12 2.88 -6.38
N VAL A 57 -13.15 3.98 -5.60
CA VAL A 57 -12.55 5.25 -6.01
C VAL A 57 -11.04 5.17 -5.81
N ALA A 58 -10.30 5.45 -6.89
CA ALA A 58 -8.85 5.52 -6.88
C ALA A 58 -8.38 6.98 -6.98
N TYR A 59 -7.66 7.43 -5.97
CA TYR A 59 -7.01 8.73 -5.91
C TYR A 59 -5.58 8.61 -6.42
N GLN A 60 -5.22 9.48 -7.34
CA GLN A 60 -3.84 9.65 -7.74
C GLN A 60 -3.11 10.45 -6.66
N GLU A 61 -2.12 9.85 -6.01
CA GLU A 61 -1.31 10.52 -5.00
C GLU A 61 -0.16 11.29 -5.67
N LYS A 62 0.59 10.65 -6.59
CA LYS A 62 1.72 11.30 -7.28
C LYS A 62 2.26 10.52 -8.49
N VAL A 63 2.81 11.24 -9.47
CA VAL A 63 3.59 10.68 -10.60
C VAL A 63 5.09 10.70 -10.27
N PHE A 64 5.82 9.62 -10.55
CA PHE A 64 7.28 9.57 -10.39
C PHE A 64 7.98 9.53 -11.75
N PHE A 65 9.00 10.38 -11.91
CA PHE A 65 9.75 10.51 -13.17
C PHE A 65 11.13 9.81 -13.15
N SER A 66 11.64 9.38 -11.99
CA SER A 66 12.99 8.79 -11.87
C SER A 66 13.04 7.54 -10.99
N SER A 67 13.90 6.58 -11.38
CA SER A 67 14.01 5.27 -10.72
C SER A 67 14.77 5.34 -9.39
N TRP A 68 15.76 6.23 -9.26
CA TRP A 68 16.68 6.27 -8.11
C TRP A 68 16.02 6.73 -6.81
N THR A 69 14.98 7.56 -6.89
CA THR A 69 14.26 8.06 -5.72
C THR A 69 12.92 7.35 -5.48
N LYS A 70 12.58 6.34 -6.30
CA LYS A 70 11.28 5.66 -6.29
C LYS A 70 10.91 5.13 -4.89
N ASN A 71 11.86 4.56 -4.16
CA ASN A 71 11.61 3.99 -2.84
C ASN A 71 11.37 5.08 -1.78
N LEU A 72 12.21 6.12 -1.75
CA LEU A 72 12.04 7.24 -0.82
C LEU A 72 10.68 7.91 -1.03
N PHE A 73 10.31 8.16 -2.29
CA PHE A 73 9.03 8.75 -2.63
C PHE A 73 7.85 7.84 -2.27
N PHE A 74 7.95 6.55 -2.55
CA PHE A 74 6.92 5.57 -2.17
C PHE A 74 6.65 5.64 -0.66
N TYR A 75 7.68 5.60 0.18
CA TYR A 75 7.52 5.67 1.63
C TYR A 75 6.99 7.02 2.13
N HIS A 76 7.39 8.11 1.48
CA HIS A 76 6.89 9.45 1.79
C HIS A 76 5.39 9.58 1.53
N GLU A 77 4.94 9.18 0.34
CA GLU A 77 3.52 9.23 -0.01
C GLU A 77 2.72 8.19 0.78
N ALA A 78 3.25 6.99 1.00
CA ALA A 78 2.63 6.00 1.90
C ALA A 78 2.41 6.58 3.30
N TRP A 79 3.38 7.31 3.84
CA TRP A 79 3.24 7.96 5.13
C TRP A 79 2.13 9.02 5.15
N LYS A 80 1.97 9.80 4.08
CA LYS A 80 0.85 10.75 3.96
C LYS A 80 -0.49 10.02 3.92
N SER A 81 -0.62 8.95 3.12
CA SER A 81 -1.84 8.16 3.05
C SER A 81 -2.16 7.53 4.41
N ILE A 82 -1.15 7.07 5.15
CA ILE A 82 -1.31 6.58 6.53
C ILE A 82 -1.87 7.67 7.44
N LYS A 83 -1.31 8.89 7.42
CA LYS A 83 -1.83 10.00 8.24
C LYS A 83 -3.26 10.40 7.84
N LYS A 84 -3.57 10.38 6.54
CA LYS A 84 -4.92 10.69 6.01
C LYS A 84 -5.95 9.66 6.45
N ILE A 85 -5.64 8.37 6.33
CA ILE A 85 -6.57 7.26 6.61
C ILE A 85 -6.65 6.98 8.12
N SER A 86 -5.52 7.11 8.81
CA SER A 86 -5.28 6.63 10.18
C SER A 86 -5.66 5.15 10.33
N PRO A 87 -4.95 4.22 9.66
CA PRO A 87 -5.26 2.80 9.70
C PRO A 87 -4.90 2.15 11.04
N ASP A 88 -5.73 1.21 11.50
CA ASP A 88 -5.45 0.37 12.68
C ASP A 88 -4.41 -0.72 12.35
N VAL A 89 -4.47 -1.20 11.10
CA VAL A 89 -3.61 -2.27 10.58
C VAL A 89 -3.01 -1.84 9.25
N ILE A 90 -1.70 -2.02 9.11
CA ILE A 90 -1.01 -1.91 7.82
C ILE A 90 -0.53 -3.30 7.43
N TYR A 91 -1.04 -3.78 6.30
CA TYR A 91 -0.56 -4.98 5.66
C TYR A 91 0.45 -4.59 4.57
N ILE A 92 1.69 -5.03 4.69
CA ILE A 92 2.76 -4.70 3.76
C ILE A 92 3.21 -5.96 3.06
N ARG A 93 3.14 -5.96 1.73
CA ARG A 93 3.81 -6.97 0.92
C ARG A 93 5.05 -6.38 0.26
N TYR A 94 6.21 -6.79 0.73
CA TYR A 94 7.48 -6.24 0.29
C TYR A 94 8.53 -7.33 0.15
N LYS A 95 9.09 -7.48 -1.06
CA LYS A 95 10.01 -8.57 -1.38
C LYS A 95 11.45 -8.37 -0.91
N ILE A 96 11.82 -7.18 -0.40
CA ILE A 96 13.23 -6.82 -0.19
C ILE A 96 13.44 -6.07 1.12
N SER A 97 14.34 -6.54 1.97
CA SER A 97 14.76 -5.82 3.18
C SER A 97 15.80 -4.74 2.83
N GLU A 98 15.36 -3.59 2.34
CA GLU A 98 16.25 -2.43 2.11
C GLU A 98 16.29 -1.47 3.30
N PRO A 99 17.37 -0.66 3.47
CA PRO A 99 17.50 0.24 4.63
C PRO A 99 16.34 1.23 4.81
N LEU A 100 15.83 1.80 3.71
CA LEU A 100 14.69 2.73 3.74
C LEU A 100 13.41 2.03 4.24
N PHE A 101 13.21 0.76 3.89
CA PHE A 101 12.09 -0.02 4.36
C PHE A 101 12.16 -0.22 5.88
N LEU A 102 13.32 -0.59 6.40
CA LEU A 102 13.53 -0.77 7.83
C LEU A 102 13.29 0.54 8.61
N TYR A 103 13.75 1.67 8.07
CA TYR A 103 13.47 2.99 8.64
C TYR A 103 11.96 3.30 8.63
N PHE A 104 11.28 3.00 7.53
CA PHE A 104 9.82 3.17 7.43
C PHE A 104 9.07 2.30 8.45
N LEU A 105 9.44 1.02 8.61
CA LEU A 105 8.86 0.14 9.63
C LEU A 105 9.09 0.66 11.05
N ARG A 106 10.30 1.18 11.34
CA ARG A 106 10.61 1.78 12.65
C ARG A 106 9.68 2.97 12.94
N LYS A 107 9.42 3.80 11.92
CA LYS A 107 8.50 4.94 12.02
C LYS A 107 7.06 4.49 12.27
N LEU A 108 6.58 3.46 11.56
CA LEU A 108 5.26 2.88 11.78
C LEU A 108 5.10 2.33 13.21
N ARG A 109 6.13 1.68 13.74
CA ARG A 109 6.11 1.13 15.11
C ARG A 109 5.90 2.21 16.17
N GLN A 110 6.44 3.42 15.96
CA GLN A 110 6.26 4.55 16.88
C GLN A 110 4.81 5.06 16.92
N GLU A 111 4.01 4.77 15.90
CA GLU A 111 2.59 5.15 15.82
C GLU A 111 1.66 4.09 16.42
N HIS A 112 2.19 3.03 17.02
CA HIS A 112 1.41 1.92 17.58
C HIS A 112 0.46 1.22 16.58
N ILE A 113 0.73 1.34 15.27
CA ILE A 113 -0.06 0.68 14.22
C ILE A 113 0.33 -0.80 14.13
N LYS A 114 -0.66 -1.70 14.02
CA LYS A 114 -0.38 -3.13 13.86
C LYS A 114 0.13 -3.41 12.45
N ILE A 115 1.30 -4.04 12.33
CA ILE A 115 1.94 -4.33 11.04
C ILE A 115 1.82 -5.83 10.75
N ILE A 116 1.31 -6.18 9.57
CA ILE A 116 1.36 -7.55 9.02
C ILE A 116 2.32 -7.52 7.83
N LEU A 117 3.37 -8.34 7.88
CA LEU A 117 4.35 -8.47 6.81
C LEU A 117 4.12 -9.78 6.05
N GLU A 118 4.05 -9.70 4.72
CA GLU A 118 4.09 -10.87 3.85
C GLU A 118 5.23 -10.74 2.84
N PHE A 119 6.01 -11.81 2.67
CA PHE A 119 7.15 -11.88 1.75
C PHE A 119 6.78 -12.57 0.42
#